data_AF-A0A7X7KS90-F1
#
_entry.id   AF-A0A7X7KS90-F1
#
_cell.length_a   1.000
_cell.length_b   1.000
_cell.length_c   1.000
_cell.angle_alpha   90.00
_cell.angle_beta   90.00
_cell.angle_gamma   90.00
#
_symmetry.space_group_name_H-M   'P 1'
#
loop_
_entity.id
_entity.type
_entity.pdbx_description
1 polymer ?
#
loop_
_entity_poly.entity_id
_entity_poly.type
_entity_poly.pdbx_seq_one_letter_code
_entity_poly.pdbx_strand_id
1 'polypeptide(L)'
;MDSKQTIALVVILIYMALTVAIGLVTSYRKKKVKAQQSNEDFLMAGKSLGVLALAGTLFAANTGGASTIGIAQNIYRDGLSSAWYVIAAGIG
;
A
#
# COMPACT_ATOMS: atom_id res chain seq x y z
N MET A 1 17.75 24.57 -6.29
CA MET A 1 16.59 23.66 -6.41
C MET A 1 15.40 24.49 -6.82
N ASP A 2 14.67 24.06 -7.83
CA ASP A 2 13.43 24.72 -8.25
C ASP A 2 12.43 24.72 -7.08
N SER A 3 11.70 25.82 -6.88
CA SER A 3 10.72 25.92 -5.77
C SER A 3 9.70 24.79 -5.80
N LYS A 4 9.34 24.30 -6.99
CA LYS A 4 8.40 23.17 -7.16
C LYS A 4 8.99 21.84 -6.67
N GLN A 5 10.27 21.61 -6.93
CA GLN A 5 10.96 20.40 -6.45
C GLN A 5 11.06 20.39 -4.92
N THR A 6 11.32 21.55 -4.32
CA THR A 6 11.41 21.68 -2.87
C THR A 6 10.05 21.41 -2.22
N ILE A 7 8.96 21.94 -2.78
CA ILE A 7 7.59 21.66 -2.32
C ILE A 7 7.27 20.17 -2.46
N ALA A 8 7.59 19.54 -3.61
CA ALA A 8 7.35 18.11 -3.81
C ALA A 8 8.08 17.24 -2.78
N LEU A 9 9.35 17.54 -2.50
CA LEU A 9 10.14 16.83 -1.50
C LEU A 9 9.55 16.98 -0.09
N VAL A 10 9.10 18.18 0.28
CA VAL A 10 8.45 18.42 1.57
C VAL A 10 7.18 17.60 1.70
N VAL A 11 6.34 17.54 0.67
CA VAL A 11 5.11 16.74 0.67
C VAL A 11 5.41 15.25 0.84
N ILE A 12 6.41 14.73 0.13
CA ILE A 12 6.84 13.32 0.25
C ILE A 12 7.30 13.02 1.67
N LEU A 13 8.15 13.88 2.25
CA LEU A 13 8.66 13.69 3.60
C LEU A 13 7.53 13.71 4.65
N ILE A 14 6.56 14.62 4.50
CA ILE A 14 5.38 14.66 5.39
C ILE A 14 4.56 13.37 5.25
N TYR A 15 4.31 12.90 4.04
CA TYR A 15 3.57 11.66 3.81
C TYR A 15 4.27 10.44 4.44
N MET A 16 5.60 10.33 4.30
CA MET A 16 6.38 9.27 4.94
C MET A 16 6.32 9.36 6.46
N ALA A 17 6.47 10.55 7.02
CA ALA A 17 6.38 10.75 8.47
C ALA A 17 5.00 10.34 9.01
N LEU A 18 3.92 10.69 8.30
CA LEU A 18 2.55 10.32 8.66
C LEU A 18 2.32 8.80 8.60
N THR A 19 2.76 8.12 7.54
CA THR A 19 2.60 6.67 7.42
C THR A 19 3.37 5.91 8.51
N VAL A 20 4.58 6.36 8.83
CA VAL A 20 5.36 5.83 9.96
C VAL A 20 4.66 6.12 11.29
N ALA A 21 4.17 7.33 11.52
CA ALA A 21 3.45 7.69 12.74
C ALA A 21 2.20 6.84 12.93
N ILE A 22 1.41 6.61 11.88
CA ILE A 22 0.23 5.72 11.92
C ILE A 22 0.67 4.28 12.22
N GLY A 23 1.73 3.78 11.58
CA GLY A 23 2.29 2.45 11.85
C GLY A 23 2.75 2.30 13.31
N LEU A 24 3.42 3.30 13.85
CA LEU A 24 3.84 3.32 15.25
C LEU A 24 2.63 3.42 16.18
N VAL A 25 1.68 4.33 15.97
CA VAL A 25 0.49 4.48 16.81
C VAL A 25 -0.37 3.22 16.81
N THR A 26 -0.54 2.57 15.66
CA THR A 26 -1.27 1.29 15.58
C THR A 26 -0.50 0.16 16.27
N SER A 27 0.83 0.13 16.19
CA SER A 27 1.68 -0.80 16.93
C SER A 27 1.63 -0.56 18.45
N TYR A 28 1.69 0.69 18.90
CA TYR A 28 1.58 1.08 20.31
C TYR A 28 0.17 0.85 20.87
N ARG A 29 -0.90 1.12 20.11
CA ARG A 29 -2.28 0.81 20.50
C ARG A 29 -2.53 -0.69 20.59
N LYS A 30 -2.00 -1.49 19.64
CA LYS A 30 -2.08 -2.96 19.71
C LYS A 30 -1.28 -3.53 20.88
N LYS A 31 -0.15 -2.93 21.25
CA LYS A 31 0.60 -3.29 22.48
C LYS A 31 -0.20 -3.06 23.77
N LYS A 32 -1.08 -2.05 23.84
CA LYS A 32 -1.97 -1.84 25.00
C LYS A 32 -3.15 -2.83 25.06
N VAL A 33 -3.53 -3.44 23.94
CA VAL A 33 -4.64 -4.42 23.88
C VAL A 33 -4.14 -5.87 23.95
N LYS A 34 -2.87 -6.14 23.60
CA LYS A 34 -2.27 -7.49 23.60
C LYS A 34 -1.03 -7.58 24.49
N ALA A 35 -1.23 -7.62 25.81
CA ALA A 35 -0.24 -8.23 26.70
C ALA A 35 -0.16 -9.76 26.54
N GLN A 36 -1.00 -10.36 25.68
CA GLN A 36 -1.05 -11.78 25.42
C GLN A 36 -1.27 -12.05 23.92
N GLN A 37 -0.61 -13.10 23.43
CA GLN A 37 -0.89 -13.84 22.19
C GLN A 37 -0.14 -13.44 20.91
N SER A 38 1.00 -14.11 20.77
CA SER A 38 1.34 -15.07 19.70
C SER A 38 1.43 -14.56 18.26
N ASN A 39 2.55 -14.89 17.61
CA ASN A 39 2.88 -14.62 16.20
C ASN A 39 1.76 -15.00 15.21
N GLU A 40 0.90 -15.96 15.55
CA GLU A 40 -0.23 -16.36 14.72
C GLU A 40 -1.29 -15.27 14.58
N ASP A 41 -1.48 -14.43 15.59
CA ASP A 41 -2.54 -13.41 15.62
C ASP A 41 -2.07 -12.08 14.98
N PHE A 42 -0.76 -11.97 14.72
CA PHE A 42 -0.17 -10.94 13.86
C PHE A 42 -0.22 -11.36 12.38
N LEU A 43 -0.01 -12.65 12.08
CA LEU A 43 -0.09 -13.22 10.73
C LEU A 43 -1.53 -13.42 10.23
N MET A 44 -2.49 -13.76 11.11
CA MET A 44 -3.88 -14.00 10.73
C MET A 44 -4.80 -12.77 10.78
N ALA A 45 -4.26 -11.57 11.11
CA ALA A 45 -5.04 -10.34 11.30
C ALA A 45 -6.35 -10.58 12.08
N GLY A 46 -6.28 -11.44 13.10
CA GLY A 46 -7.36 -11.82 14.00
C GLY A 46 -8.73 -11.94 13.35
N LYS A 47 -8.90 -12.70 12.25
CA LYS A 47 -10.21 -13.20 11.72
C LYS A 47 -11.38 -12.18 11.70
N SER A 48 -11.11 -10.88 11.68
CA SER A 48 -12.12 -9.82 11.92
C SER A 48 -11.87 -8.57 11.09
N LEU A 49 -10.80 -8.52 10.31
CA LEU A 49 -10.69 -7.56 9.22
C LEU A 49 -11.81 -7.92 8.23
N GLY A 50 -12.92 -7.18 8.28
CA GLY A 50 -14.08 -7.46 7.44
C GLY A 50 -13.69 -7.58 5.96
N VAL A 51 -14.47 -8.33 5.18
CA VAL A 51 -14.21 -8.65 3.76
C VAL A 51 -13.81 -7.41 2.95
N LEU A 52 -14.42 -6.25 3.23
CA LEU A 52 -14.10 -4.99 2.57
C LEU A 52 -12.70 -4.45 2.90
N ALA A 53 -12.24 -4.58 4.15
CA ALA A 53 -10.90 -4.15 4.55
C ALA A 53 -9.82 -5.10 4.02
N LEU A 54 -10.10 -6.41 3.95
CA LEU A 54 -9.24 -7.39 3.29
C LEU A 54 -9.13 -7.11 1.78
N ALA A 55 -10.27 -6.94 1.11
CA ALA A 55 -10.31 -6.59 -0.32
C ALA A 55 -9.57 -5.28 -0.60
N GLY A 56 -9.80 -4.24 0.22
CA GLY A 56 -9.11 -2.96 0.10
C GLY A 56 -7.59 -3.07 0.33
N THR A 57 -7.15 -3.90 1.28
CA THR A 57 -5.72 -4.12 1.54
C THR A 57 -5.07 -4.93 0.42
N LEU A 58 -5.74 -5.96 -0.11
CA LEU A 58 -5.27 -6.74 -1.26
C LEU A 58 -5.20 -5.90 -2.53
N PHE A 59 -6.20 -5.04 -2.75
CA PHE A 59 -6.21 -4.09 -3.86
C PHE A 59 -5.07 -3.08 -3.73
N ALA A 60 -4.85 -2.53 -2.54
CA ALA A 60 -3.75 -1.61 -2.26
C ALA A 60 -2.37 -2.28 -2.41
N ALA A 61 -2.24 -3.56 -2.00
CA ALA A 61 -1.01 -4.33 -2.17
C ALA A 61 -0.68 -4.62 -3.64
N ASN A 62 -1.70 -4.92 -4.47
CA ASN A 62 -1.54 -5.12 -5.91
C ASN A 62 -1.31 -3.79 -6.67
N THR A 63 -1.92 -2.70 -6.21
CA THR A 63 -1.77 -1.35 -6.77
C THR A 63 -0.52 -0.65 -6.18
N GLY A 64 0.63 -1.30 -6.32
CA GLY A 64 1.92 -0.76 -5.89
C GLY A 64 2.60 0.10 -6.97
N GLY A 65 3.61 0.87 -6.58
CA GLY A 65 4.37 1.72 -7.50
C GLY A 65 5.05 0.97 -8.66
N ALA A 66 5.38 -0.30 -8.46
CA ALA A 66 5.90 -1.17 -9.51
C ALA A 66 4.85 -1.47 -10.60
N SER A 67 3.58 -1.67 -10.21
CA SER A 67 2.48 -1.84 -11.15
C SER A 67 2.25 -0.52 -11.91
N THR A 68 2.05 0.59 -11.22
CA THR A 68 1.75 1.88 -11.88
C THR A 68 2.85 2.35 -12.84
N ILE A 69 4.12 2.26 -12.43
CA ILE A 69 5.26 2.70 -13.26
C ILE A 69 5.60 1.64 -14.32
N GLY A 70 5.63 0.36 -13.96
CA GLY A 70 5.98 -0.72 -14.87
C GLY A 70 4.94 -0.96 -15.97
N ILE A 71 3.65 -0.86 -15.65
CA ILE A 71 2.58 -0.92 -16.65
C ILE A 71 2.67 0.28 -17.60
N ALA A 72 2.89 1.49 -17.07
CA ALA A 72 3.06 2.68 -17.91
C ALA A 72 4.27 2.54 -18.85
N GLN A 73 5.37 1.95 -18.38
CA GLN A 73 6.54 1.63 -19.22
C GLN A 73 6.23 0.58 -20.29
N ASN A 74 5.51 -0.49 -19.95
CA ASN A 74 5.14 -1.54 -20.91
C ASN A 74 4.13 -1.04 -21.95
N ILE A 75 3.21 -0.15 -21.58
CA ILE A 75 2.30 0.52 -22.53
C ILE A 75 3.08 1.47 -23.44
N TYR A 76 4.06 2.20 -22.89
CA TYR A 76 4.91 3.09 -23.69
C TYR A 76 5.76 2.33 -24.72
N ARG A 77 6.18 1.09 -24.41
CA ARG A 77 7.03 0.27 -25.29
C ARG A 77 6.24 -0.60 -26.28
N ASP A 78 5.23 -1.31 -25.79
CA ASP A 78 4.54 -2.37 -26.53
C ASP A 78 3.08 -2.00 -26.87
N GLY A 79 2.65 -0.78 -26.52
CA GLY A 79 1.34 -0.23 -26.82
C GLY A 79 0.24 -0.68 -25.85
N LEU A 80 -1.01 -0.31 -26.17
CA LEU A 80 -2.18 -0.55 -25.30
C LEU A 80 -2.45 -2.05 -25.01
N SER A 81 -1.89 -2.95 -25.82
CA SER A 81 -2.00 -4.40 -25.63
C SER A 81 -1.48 -4.87 -24.26
N SER A 82 -0.43 -4.22 -23.75
CA SER A 82 0.18 -4.52 -22.45
C SER A 82 -0.71 -4.22 -21.24
N ALA A 83 -1.78 -3.45 -21.43
CA ALA A 83 -2.76 -3.18 -20.38
C ALA A 83 -3.60 -4.42 -20.02
N TRP A 84 -3.65 -5.44 -20.89
CA TRP A 84 -4.46 -6.63 -20.67
C TRP A 84 -4.10 -7.38 -19.39
N TYR A 85 -2.81 -7.49 -19.05
CA TYR A 85 -2.35 -8.15 -17.83
C TYR A 85 -2.93 -7.51 -16.56
N VAL A 86 -3.11 -6.19 -16.59
CA VAL A 86 -3.63 -5.39 -15.47
C VAL A 86 -5.13 -5.54 -15.32
N ILE A 87 -5.84 -5.55 -16.45
CA ILE A 87 -7.28 -5.75 -16.49
C ILE A 87 -7.61 -7.16 -15.99
N ALA A 88 -6.86 -8.17 -16.46
CA ALA A 88 -6.99 -9.54 -15.98
C ALA A 88 -6.68 -9.67 -14.48
N ALA A 89 -5.63 -9.00 -13.99
CA ALA A 89 -5.27 -8.98 -12.57
C ALA A 89 -6.27 -8.23 -11.67
N GLY A 90 -7.05 -7.29 -12.23
CA GLY A 90 -8.10 -6.57 -11.50
C GLY A 90 -9.46 -7.27 -11.49
N ILE A 91 -9.73 -8.14 -12.47
CA ILE A 91 -10.97 -8.94 -12.58
C ILE A 91 -10.84 -10.27 -11.84
N GLY A 92 -9.62 -10.80 -11.71
CA GLY A 92 -9.30 -12.08 -11.05
C GLY A 92 -9.29 -12.04 -9.52
#